data_AF-A0A432WBZ4-F1
#
_entry.id   AF-A0A432WBZ4-F1
#
_cell.length_a   1.000
_cell.length_b   1.000
_cell.length_c   1.000
_cell.angle_alpha   90.00
_cell.angle_beta   90.00
_cell.angle_gamma   90.00
#
_symmetry.space_group_name_H-M   'P 1'
#
loop_
_entity.id
_entity.type
_entity.pdbx_description
1 polymer ?
#
loop_
_entity_poly.entity_id
_entity_poly.type
_entity_poly.pdbx_seq_one_letter_code
_entity_poly.pdbx_strand_id
1 'polypeptide(L)'
;MKKLKTHTIALYAGIIALVVGLAAFTLSWNLWDTWGGPMPGVQILLFPGNLTLVWVWHPLFTEEINFWPKLAMLMLGQFSVVASVVALLTCILRKIKFHERH
;
A
#
# COMPACT_ATOMS: atom_id res chain seq x y z
N MET A 1 28.36 8.25 0.62
CA MET A 1 26.92 7.95 0.51
C MET A 1 26.67 7.02 -0.68
N LYS A 2 26.22 5.79 -0.48
CA LYS A 2 25.88 4.86 -1.58
C LYS A 2 24.73 5.46 -2.40
N LYS A 3 24.85 5.54 -3.74
CA LYS A 3 23.74 5.91 -4.63
C LYS A 3 22.66 4.82 -4.53
N LEU A 4 21.68 5.02 -3.64
CA LEU A 4 20.52 4.15 -3.58
C LEU A 4 19.78 4.22 -4.92
N LYS A 5 19.60 3.07 -5.57
CA LYS A 5 18.84 3.00 -6.82
C LYS A 5 17.36 3.30 -6.51
N THR A 6 16.69 4.04 -7.39
CA THR A 6 15.25 4.38 -7.22
C THR A 6 14.41 3.15 -6.90
N HIS A 7 14.72 2.05 -7.58
CA HIS A 7 14.06 0.75 -7.39
C HIS A 7 14.18 0.23 -5.94
N THR A 8 15.35 0.36 -5.32
CA THR A 8 15.58 -0.09 -3.95
C THR A 8 14.73 0.70 -2.95
N ILE A 9 14.64 2.02 -3.14
CA ILE A 9 13.84 2.90 -2.27
C ILE A 9 12.35 2.54 -2.39
N ALA A 10 11.86 2.36 -3.62
CA ALA A 10 10.49 1.98 -3.90
C ALA A 10 10.12 0.61 -3.28
N LEU A 11 11.00 -0.39 -3.41
CA LEU A 11 10.80 -1.70 -2.81
C LEU A 11 10.70 -1.63 -1.29
N TYR A 12 11.63 -0.94 -0.62
CA TYR A 12 11.58 -0.80 0.84
C TYR A 12 10.31 -0.09 1.29
N ALA A 13 9.91 0.98 0.61
CA ALA A 13 8.67 1.68 0.93
C ALA A 13 7.44 0.77 0.78
N GLY A 14 7.38 -0.03 -0.29
CA GLY A 14 6.32 -1.02 -0.47
C GLY A 14 6.30 -2.09 0.63
N ILE A 15 7.47 -2.61 1.03
CA ILE A 15 7.57 -3.60 2.12
C ILE A 15 7.10 -2.99 3.45
N ILE A 16 7.48 -1.74 3.74
CA ILE A 16 7.00 -1.05 4.94
C ILE A 16 5.48 -0.90 4.90
N ALA A 17 4.90 -0.54 3.75
CA ALA A 17 3.45 -0.45 3.60
C ALA A 17 2.75 -1.80 3.81
N LEU A 18 3.34 -2.92 3.37
CA LEU A 18 2.83 -4.25 3.68
C LEU A 18 2.79 -4.52 5.18
N VAL A 19 3.89 -4.26 5.88
CA VAL A 19 3.99 -4.51 7.32
C VAL A 19 2.99 -3.64 8.09
N VAL A 20 2.88 -2.36 7.74
CA VAL A 20 1.93 -1.42 8.35
C VAL A 20 0.49 -1.84 8.04
N GLY A 21 0.20 -2.19 6.79
CA GLY A 21 -1.14 -2.63 6.38
C GLY A 21 -1.57 -3.92 7.09
N LEU A 22 -0.67 -4.89 7.17
CA LEU A 22 -0.93 -6.14 7.89
C LEU A 22 -1.13 -5.89 9.39
N ALA A 23 -0.27 -5.10 10.03
CA ALA A 23 -0.41 -4.76 11.44
C ALA A 23 -1.72 -4.01 11.73
N ALA A 24 -2.06 -3.00 10.92
CA ALA A 24 -3.29 -2.24 11.06
C ALA A 24 -4.54 -3.13 10.87
N PHE A 25 -4.49 -4.05 9.90
CA PHE A 25 -5.56 -5.00 9.67
C PHE A 25 -5.70 -5.99 10.84
N THR A 26 -4.60 -6.58 11.30
CA THR A 26 -4.61 -7.52 12.43
C THR A 26 -5.10 -6.86 13.72
N LEU A 27 -4.67 -5.62 13.99
CA LEU A 27 -5.17 -4.84 15.13
C LEU A 27 -6.67 -4.53 14.98
N SER A 28 -7.11 -4.07 13.81
CA SER A 28 -8.53 -3.85 13.51
C SER A 28 -9.38 -5.09 13.68
N TRP A 29 -8.86 -6.26 13.33
CA TRP A 29 -9.57 -7.51 13.47
C TRP A 29 -9.61 -8.00 14.92
N ASN A 30 -8.46 -7.96 15.61
CA ASN A 30 -8.33 -8.52 16.96
C ASN A 30 -9.00 -7.64 18.04
N LEU A 31 -8.99 -6.32 17.86
CA LEU A 31 -9.64 -5.37 18.79
C LEU A 31 -11.04 -4.96 18.34
N TRP A 32 -11.65 -5.68 17.39
CA TRP A 32 -12.97 -5.34 16.87
C TRP A 32 -14.02 -5.22 17.97
N ASP A 33 -14.07 -6.18 18.90
CA ASP A 33 -15.00 -6.18 20.02
C ASP A 33 -14.70 -5.07 21.05
N THR A 34 -13.45 -4.62 21.13
CA THR A 34 -13.04 -3.54 22.04
C THR A 34 -13.44 -2.17 21.50
N TRP A 35 -13.43 -2.00 20.18
CA TRP A 35 -13.84 -0.75 19.51
C TRP A 35 -15.32 -0.71 19.15
N GLY A 36 -16.01 -1.85 19.20
CA GLY A 36 -17.39 -1.97 18.71
C GLY A 36 -17.48 -1.81 17.19
N GLY A 37 -16.40 -2.11 16.47
CA GLY A 37 -16.29 -1.87 15.03
C GLY A 37 -14.84 -1.76 14.51
N PRO A 38 -14.66 -1.27 13.27
CA PRO A 38 -13.34 -1.12 12.68
C PRO A 38 -12.51 -0.07 13.41
N MET A 39 -11.18 -0.28 13.48
CA MET A 39 -10.28 0.69 14.12
C MET A 39 -10.45 2.08 13.52
N PRO A 40 -10.56 3.14 14.34
CA PRO A 40 -10.49 4.50 13.85
C PRO A 40 -9.24 4.71 13.00
N GLY A 41 -9.40 5.20 11.77
CA GLY A 41 -8.29 5.44 10.84
C GLY A 41 -7.77 4.23 10.07
N VAL A 42 -8.32 3.01 10.28
CA VAL A 42 -7.91 1.82 9.51
C VAL A 42 -8.10 2.01 8.01
N GLN A 43 -9.15 2.72 7.61
CA GLN A 43 -9.46 2.99 6.21
C GLN A 43 -8.36 3.79 5.52
N ILE A 44 -7.69 4.69 6.25
CA ILE A 44 -6.59 5.52 5.74
C ILE A 44 -5.33 4.66 5.60
N LEU A 45 -5.01 3.88 6.64
CA LEU A 45 -3.85 2.98 6.62
C LEU A 45 -3.99 1.91 5.54
N LEU A 46 -5.21 1.41 5.34
CA LEU A 46 -5.53 0.40 4.32
C LEU A 46 -5.88 1.00 2.95
N PHE A 47 -5.86 2.32 2.79
CA PHE A 47 -6.35 3.02 1.60
C PHE A 47 -5.67 2.57 0.29
N PRO A 48 -4.32 2.50 0.19
CA PRO A 48 -3.68 2.07 -1.04
C PRO A 48 -4.10 0.67 -1.49
N GLY A 49 -4.24 -0.27 -0.53
CA GLY A 49 -4.76 -1.61 -0.81
C GLY A 49 -6.22 -1.59 -1.26
N ASN A 50 -7.06 -0.86 -0.52
CA ASN A 50 -8.50 -0.74 -0.80
C ASN A 50 -8.77 -0.14 -2.19
N LEU A 51 -7.92 0.79 -2.65
CA LEU A 51 -8.04 1.36 -3.98
C LEU A 51 -7.96 0.28 -5.07
N THR A 52 -6.99 -0.62 -4.97
CA THR A 52 -6.90 -1.74 -5.93
C THR A 52 -8.03 -2.74 -5.76
N LEU A 53 -8.50 -2.99 -4.52
CA LEU A 53 -9.63 -3.87 -4.27
C LEU A 53 -10.90 -3.38 -4.95
N VAL A 54 -11.23 -2.10 -4.80
CA VAL A 54 -12.46 -1.53 -5.36
C VAL A 54 -12.38 -1.38 -6.87
N TRP A 55 -11.24 -0.92 -7.41
CA TRP A 55 -11.16 -0.53 -8.82
C TRP A 55 -10.58 -1.60 -9.74
N VAL A 56 -9.77 -2.51 -9.22
CA VAL A 56 -9.11 -3.56 -10.02
C VAL A 56 -9.73 -4.90 -9.72
N TRP A 57 -9.76 -5.32 -8.45
CA TRP A 57 -10.15 -6.68 -8.10
C TRP A 57 -11.67 -6.90 -8.11
N HIS A 58 -12.46 -5.95 -7.63
CA HIS A 58 -13.92 -6.07 -7.55
C HIS A 58 -14.60 -6.18 -8.92
N PRO A 59 -14.18 -5.46 -9.98
CA PRO A 59 -14.73 -5.69 -11.32
C PRO A 59 -14.29 -7.03 -11.95
N LEU A 60 -13.12 -7.54 -11.57
CA LEU A 60 -12.57 -8.81 -12.09
C LEU A 60 -13.21 -10.02 -11.43
N PHE A 61 -13.60 -9.90 -10.15
CA PHE A 61 -14.23 -10.96 -9.38
C PHE A 61 -15.64 -10.53 -9.00
N THR A 62 -16.62 -10.97 -9.78
CA THR A 62 -18.04 -10.70 -9.55
C THR A 62 -18.65 -11.59 -8.46
N GLU A 63 -17.91 -12.60 -7.99
CA GLU A 63 -18.29 -13.48 -6.89
C GLU A 63 -17.73 -12.98 -5.54
N GLU A 64 -18.42 -13.31 -4.45
CA GLU A 64 -17.94 -13.00 -3.10
C GLU A 64 -16.65 -13.76 -2.79
N ILE A 65 -15.54 -13.05 -2.88
CA ILE A 65 -14.22 -13.61 -2.59
C ILE A 65 -14.11 -13.95 -1.11
N ASN A 66 -13.66 -15.17 -0.83
CA ASN A 66 -13.29 -15.61 0.52
C ASN A 66 -12.29 -14.64 1.19
N PHE A 67 -12.24 -14.71 2.52
CA PHE A 67 -11.40 -13.85 3.35
C PHE A 67 -9.91 -13.82 2.94
N TRP A 68 -9.28 -15.00 2.84
CA TRP A 68 -7.84 -15.11 2.62
C TRP A 68 -7.38 -14.51 1.27
N PRO A 69 -8.03 -14.84 0.14
CA PRO A 69 -7.68 -14.18 -1.13
C PRO A 69 -7.93 -12.67 -1.09
N LYS A 70 -8.99 -12.20 -0.42
CA LYS A 70 -9.27 -10.77 -0.27
C LYS A 70 -8.17 -10.05 0.51
N LEU A 71 -7.67 -10.66 1.59
CA LEU A 71 -6.53 -10.13 2.34
C LEU A 71 -5.25 -10.12 1.50
N ALA A 72 -4.99 -11.17 0.72
CA ALA A 72 -3.83 -11.21 -0.18
C ALA A 72 -3.90 -10.09 -1.24
N MET A 73 -5.06 -9.87 -1.85
CA MET A 73 -5.29 -8.79 -2.81
C MET A 73 -5.12 -7.41 -2.17
N LEU A 74 -5.63 -7.22 -0.95
CA LEU A 74 -5.42 -5.99 -0.18
C LEU A 74 -3.93 -5.70 0.02
N MET A 75 -3.16 -6.71 0.45
CA MET A 75 -1.72 -6.58 0.69
C MET A 75 -0.96 -6.34 -0.62
N LEU A 76 -1.27 -7.06 -1.70
CA LEU A 76 -0.69 -6.82 -3.02
C LEU A 76 -0.94 -5.38 -3.50
N GLY A 77 -2.16 -4.87 -3.27
CA GLY A 77 -2.51 -3.49 -3.54
C GLY A 77 -1.68 -2.49 -2.75
N GLN A 78 -1.54 -2.72 -1.44
CA GLN A 78 -0.72 -1.89 -0.55
C GLN A 78 0.71 -1.75 -1.07
N PHE A 79 1.35 -2.88 -1.33
CA PHE A 79 2.71 -2.91 -1.85
C PHE A 79 2.82 -2.17 -3.18
N SER A 80 1.98 -2.55 -4.14
CA SER A 80 2.13 -2.14 -5.54
C SER A 80 1.88 -0.64 -5.72
N VAL A 81 0.85 -0.10 -5.06
CA VAL A 81 0.50 1.32 -5.14
C VAL A 81 1.60 2.15 -4.48
N VAL A 82 2.03 1.80 -3.26
CA VAL A 82 3.06 2.57 -2.55
C VAL A 82 4.40 2.51 -3.28
N ALA A 83 4.84 1.33 -3.73
CA ALA A 83 6.08 1.19 -4.49
C ALA A 83 6.06 2.01 -5.79
N SER A 84 4.94 1.98 -6.53
CA SER A 84 4.80 2.73 -7.79
C SER A 84 4.82 4.25 -7.55
N VAL A 85 4.07 4.74 -6.55
CA VAL A 85 4.04 6.16 -6.21
C VAL A 85 5.42 6.64 -5.77
N VAL A 86 6.12 5.91 -4.90
CA VAL A 86 7.46 6.27 -4.44
C VAL A 86 8.48 6.23 -5.59
N ALA A 87 8.38 5.26 -6.50
CA ALA A 87 9.23 5.20 -7.69
C ALA A 87 9.03 6.43 -8.59
N LEU A 88 7.77 6.81 -8.86
CA LEU A 88 7.42 7.98 -9.66
C LEU A 88 7.92 9.27 -9.01
N LEU A 89 7.64 9.50 -7.73
CA LEU A 89 8.10 10.67 -6.99
C LEU A 89 9.63 10.78 -6.99
N THR A 90 10.32 9.67 -6.73
CA THR A 90 11.80 9.65 -6.74
C THR A 90 12.35 9.93 -8.13
N CYS A 91 11.68 9.45 -9.18
CA CYS A 91 12.06 9.75 -10.57
C CYS A 91 11.90 11.24 -10.88
N ILE A 92 10.75 11.83 -10.53
CA ILE A 92 10.44 13.25 -10.74
C ILE A 92 11.44 14.13 -9.98
N LEU A 93 11.68 13.86 -8.70
CA LEU A 93 12.62 14.62 -7.87
C LEU A 93 14.04 14.58 -8.43
N ARG A 94 14.47 13.42 -8.98
CA ARG A 94 15.77 13.32 -9.65
C ARG A 94 15.81 14.12 -10.94
N LYS A 95 14.73 14.15 -11.71
CA LYS A 95 14.63 14.92 -12.95
C LYS A 95 14.68 16.43 -12.67
N ILE A 96 13.95 16.91 -11.67
CA ILE A 96 13.96 18.32 -11.24
C ILE A 96 15.36 18.72 -10.76
N LYS A 97 15.98 17.93 -9.89
CA LYS A 97 17.33 18.19 -9.39
C LYS A 97 18.41 18.16 -10.49
N PHE A 98 18.17 17.41 -11.57
CA PHE A 98 19.05 17.43 -12.74
C PHE A 98 18.86 18.73 -13.54
N HIS A 99 17.62 19.20 -13.70
CA HIS A 99 17.32 20.44 -14.41
C HIS A 99 17.84 21.69 -13.69
N GLU A 100 17.80 21.76 -12.35
CA GLU A 100 18.36 22.90 -11.60
C GLU A 100 19.90 23.00 -11.65
N ARG A 101 20.60 21.95 -12.10
CA ARG A 101 22.08 21.94 -12.18
C ARG A 101 22.64 22.27 -13.56
N HIS A 102 21.78 22.56 -14.54
CA HIS A 102 22.12 22.96 -15.90
C HIS A 102 21.46 24.29 -16.24
#